data_AF-A0AAE1Q8H1-F1
#
_entry.id   AF-A0AAE1Q8H1-F1
#
_cell.length_a   1.000
_cell.length_b   1.000
_cell.length_c   1.000
_cell.angle_alpha   90.00
_cell.angle_beta   90.00
_cell.angle_gamma   90.00
#
_symmetry.space_group_name_H-M   'P 1'
#
loop_
_entity.id
_entity.type
_entity.pdbx_description
1 polymer ?
#
loop_
_entity_poly.entity_id
_entity_poly.type
_entity_poly.pdbx_seq_one_letter_code
_entity_poly.pdbx_strand_id
1 'polypeptide(L)'
;MQALGRSAVNRTLPWLLRPSRGQCRMSARVLFLNLVRNLTTTSKDTKIGIIGCGQVGQAVAHNLHREGYTVTAALDPDPSRLATLPHGIPILHTPAQVIKACDVVFTCLPKPANVRAVAEGGDGLLSAITPGKVWVDHSTTEYEQTERYMEQVKGSGAYMLEAPITGGLDALRKGQMVVYLGGDNTVAAAVTPLLKASYSKVFYVGETVGAAMVIKVVSNMLCCVHVVAMGEALMLGKRANIDLRTFWDGIRLSVGNSFVWETAAPEVFKGGDYDPGFSLDLQNKDLQLGYDMARKFKVPMALHQLTLSTYRQAEYQYGSQAACYIVPKMLEDTLGEDLRAPGFDDWEYNNVIQRGSLNVTHEGIPDEGNRGNK
;
A
#
# COMPACT_ATOMS: atom_id res chain seq x y z
N MET A 1 -40.53 54.25 -21.64
CA MET A 1 -39.20 54.14 -22.28
C MET A 1 -38.89 52.65 -22.41
N GLN A 2 -39.38 51.94 -23.44
CA GLN A 2 -38.66 51.62 -24.71
C GLN A 2 -37.20 51.16 -24.47
N ALA A 3 -36.66 50.07 -25.02
CA ALA A 3 -37.16 48.93 -25.78
C ALA A 3 -36.02 47.88 -25.87
N LEU A 4 -36.42 46.60 -25.93
CA LEU A 4 -35.88 45.46 -26.71
C LEU A 4 -34.41 45.41 -27.17
N GLY A 5 -33.78 44.23 -27.04
CA GLY A 5 -32.78 43.79 -28.04
C GLY A 5 -31.92 42.59 -27.63
N ARG A 6 -32.28 41.39 -28.11
CA ARG A 6 -31.37 40.23 -28.21
C ARG A 6 -30.39 40.45 -29.39
N SER A 7 -29.14 40.00 -29.29
CA SER A 7 -28.47 39.33 -30.42
C SER A 7 -27.18 38.61 -30.01
N ALA A 8 -26.99 37.41 -30.56
CA ALA A 8 -25.76 36.63 -30.55
C ALA A 8 -24.76 37.09 -31.64
N VAL A 9 -23.58 36.44 -31.64
CA VAL A 9 -22.62 36.24 -32.76
C VAL A 9 -21.33 37.09 -32.74
N ASN A 10 -20.26 36.44 -32.26
CA ASN A 10 -18.97 36.17 -32.94
C ASN A 10 -18.19 37.34 -33.60
N ARG A 11 -16.93 37.58 -33.17
CA ARG A 11 -15.72 37.66 -34.02
C ARG A 11 -14.46 38.17 -33.27
N THR A 12 -13.44 37.32 -33.24
CA THR A 12 -12.00 37.57 -33.46
C THR A 12 -11.25 38.62 -32.62
N LEU A 13 -10.38 38.15 -31.72
CA LEU A 13 -9.24 38.88 -31.15
C LEU A 13 -7.96 38.62 -31.98
N PRO A 14 -7.30 39.65 -32.55
CA PRO A 14 -6.02 39.52 -33.23
C PRO A 14 -4.87 40.07 -32.38
N TRP A 15 -3.98 39.21 -31.90
CA TRP A 15 -2.59 39.57 -31.60
C TRP A 15 -1.66 38.36 -31.69
N LEU A 16 -1.13 38.16 -32.91
CA LEU A 16 0.07 37.38 -33.16
C LEU A 16 1.29 38.16 -32.65
N LEU A 17 1.76 37.83 -31.45
CA LEU A 17 3.17 38.04 -31.11
C LEU A 17 3.95 36.81 -31.60
N ARG A 18 4.63 36.99 -32.73
CA ARG A 18 5.63 36.03 -33.25
C ARG A 18 6.79 35.92 -32.25
N PRO A 19 7.24 34.70 -31.90
CA PRO A 19 8.53 34.56 -31.22
C PRO A 19 9.66 34.84 -32.22
N SER A 20 10.60 35.69 -31.81
CA SER A 20 11.87 35.90 -32.47
C SER A 20 12.65 34.59 -32.60
N ARG A 21 13.22 34.36 -33.80
CA ARG A 21 14.11 33.26 -34.12
C ARG A 21 15.31 33.26 -33.17
N GLY A 22 15.64 32.10 -32.59
CA GLY A 22 16.96 31.90 -31.97
C GLY A 22 17.04 31.18 -30.63
N GLN A 23 16.08 30.33 -30.26
CA GLN A 23 16.29 29.34 -29.18
C GLN A 23 15.67 28.01 -29.62
N CYS A 24 16.50 26.98 -29.69
CA CYS A 24 16.10 25.61 -30.02
C CYS A 24 15.18 25.08 -28.92
N ARG A 25 13.87 25.34 -29.04
CA ARG A 25 12.86 24.66 -28.24
C ARG A 25 12.76 23.22 -28.74
N MET A 26 13.50 22.30 -28.11
CA MET A 26 13.11 20.90 -28.16
C MET A 26 11.64 20.81 -27.75
N SER A 27 10.79 20.24 -28.60
CA SER A 27 9.36 20.12 -28.27
C SER A 27 9.19 19.21 -27.05
N ALA A 28 8.15 19.43 -26.25
CA ALA A 28 7.81 18.55 -25.13
C ALA A 28 7.72 17.06 -25.56
N ARG A 29 7.46 16.79 -26.84
CA ARG A 29 7.44 15.46 -27.46
C ARG A 29 8.84 14.85 -27.67
N VAL A 30 9.86 15.68 -27.91
CA VAL A 30 11.28 15.26 -28.02
C VAL A 30 11.89 15.07 -26.64
N LEU A 31 11.56 15.94 -25.68
CA LEU A 31 11.86 15.70 -24.27
C LEU A 31 11.16 14.43 -23.76
N PHE A 32 9.90 14.21 -24.13
CA PHE A 32 9.17 12.96 -23.85
C PHE A 32 9.87 11.75 -24.48
N LEU A 33 10.25 11.79 -25.77
CA LEU A 33 10.93 10.67 -26.42
C LEU A 33 12.34 10.41 -25.88
N ASN A 34 13.10 11.44 -25.47
CA ASN A 34 14.43 11.28 -24.88
C ASN A 34 14.38 10.86 -23.42
N LEU A 35 13.44 11.40 -22.63
CA LEU A 35 13.20 10.99 -21.27
C LEU A 35 12.66 9.56 -21.23
N VAL A 36 11.71 9.21 -22.11
CA VAL A 36 11.21 7.84 -22.27
C VAL A 36 12.31 6.92 -22.82
N ARG A 37 13.20 7.35 -23.73
CA ARG A 37 14.34 6.50 -24.18
C ARG A 37 15.40 6.28 -23.10
N ASN A 38 15.65 7.26 -22.24
CA ASN A 38 16.62 7.14 -21.13
C ASN A 38 16.00 6.49 -19.88
N LEU A 39 14.68 6.62 -19.68
CA LEU A 39 13.89 6.00 -18.62
C LEU A 39 13.08 4.81 -19.11
N THR A 40 13.32 4.25 -20.30
CA THR A 40 12.58 3.05 -20.75
C THR A 40 13.00 1.89 -19.87
N THR A 41 12.35 1.79 -18.72
CA THR A 41 12.48 0.68 -17.79
C THR A 41 11.78 -0.58 -18.30
N THR A 42 11.38 -0.57 -19.57
CA THR A 42 10.96 -1.72 -20.38
C THR A 42 12.14 -2.57 -20.84
N SER A 43 13.37 -2.04 -20.88
CA SER A 43 14.54 -2.87 -21.16
C SER A 43 14.88 -3.74 -19.96
N LYS A 44 15.16 -5.03 -20.21
CA LYS A 44 15.70 -5.96 -19.21
C LYS A 44 17.07 -5.52 -18.66
N ASP A 45 17.70 -4.52 -19.29
CA ASP A 45 18.96 -3.91 -18.89
C ASP A 45 18.82 -2.83 -17.81
N THR A 46 17.59 -2.47 -17.40
CA THR A 46 17.35 -1.48 -16.34
C THR A 46 18.02 -1.90 -15.05
N LYS A 47 18.86 -1.04 -14.46
CA LYS A 47 19.53 -1.35 -13.20
C LYS A 47 18.62 -1.04 -12.02
N ILE A 48 18.17 -2.09 -11.34
CA ILE A 48 17.21 -1.97 -10.24
C ILE A 48 17.91 -2.14 -8.89
N GLY A 49 17.66 -1.22 -7.95
CA GLY A 49 18.09 -1.32 -6.57
C GLY A 49 16.93 -1.60 -5.62
N ILE A 50 17.15 -2.36 -4.55
CA ILE A 50 16.16 -2.61 -3.50
C ILE A 50 16.75 -2.24 -2.15
N ILE A 51 16.07 -1.37 -1.40
CA ILE A 51 16.44 -0.99 -0.04
C ILE A 51 15.30 -1.40 0.90
N GLY A 52 15.62 -2.25 1.88
CA GLY A 52 14.63 -2.94 2.70
C GLY A 52 14.22 -4.24 2.03
N CYS A 53 14.71 -5.36 2.55
CA CYS A 53 14.54 -6.72 2.04
C CYS A 53 13.71 -7.58 3.00
N GLY A 54 12.80 -6.97 3.78
CA GLY A 54 11.74 -7.70 4.46
C GLY A 54 10.75 -8.34 3.48
N GLN A 55 9.60 -8.81 3.97
CA GLN A 55 8.60 -9.55 3.18
C GLN A 55 8.32 -8.93 1.79
N VAL A 56 8.07 -7.61 1.74
CA VAL A 56 7.79 -6.90 0.48
C VAL A 56 9.01 -6.83 -0.43
N GLY A 57 10.15 -6.36 0.08
CA GLY A 57 11.36 -6.20 -0.73
C GLY A 57 11.90 -7.52 -1.27
N GLN A 58 11.83 -8.58 -0.46
CA GLN A 58 12.16 -9.94 -0.88
C GLN A 58 11.22 -10.39 -2.01
N ALA A 59 9.90 -10.25 -1.85
CA ALA A 59 8.94 -10.63 -2.89
C ALA A 59 9.18 -9.86 -4.21
N VAL A 60 9.44 -8.55 -4.13
CA VAL A 60 9.77 -7.72 -5.29
C VAL A 60 11.04 -8.22 -5.97
N ALA A 61 12.10 -8.52 -5.21
CA ALA A 61 13.36 -9.03 -5.76
C ALA A 61 13.17 -10.35 -6.52
N HIS A 62 12.47 -11.32 -5.91
CA HIS A 62 12.18 -12.62 -6.53
C HIS A 62 11.32 -12.50 -7.77
N ASN A 63 10.28 -11.66 -7.72
CA ASN A 63 9.36 -11.47 -8.83
C ASN A 63 10.06 -10.79 -10.02
N LEU A 64 10.86 -9.75 -9.77
CA LEU A 64 11.68 -9.12 -10.81
C LEU A 64 12.66 -10.11 -11.44
N HIS A 65 13.33 -10.93 -10.63
CA HIS A 65 14.25 -11.95 -11.11
C HIS A 65 13.55 -13.02 -11.97
N ARG A 66 12.39 -13.52 -11.53
CA ARG A 66 11.57 -14.50 -12.27
C ARG A 66 11.13 -13.96 -13.62
N GLU A 67 10.78 -12.68 -13.68
CA GLU A 67 10.42 -12.02 -14.94
C GLU A 67 11.64 -11.69 -15.81
N GLY A 68 12.87 -11.93 -15.34
CA GLY A 68 14.11 -11.73 -16.09
C GLY A 68 14.71 -10.32 -15.99
N TYR A 69 14.24 -9.50 -15.05
CA TYR A 69 14.87 -8.20 -14.75
C TYR A 69 16.11 -8.37 -13.86
N THR A 70 17.09 -7.48 -14.04
CA THR A 70 18.34 -7.52 -13.27
C THR A 70 18.26 -6.62 -12.03
N VAL A 71 18.14 -7.24 -10.86
CA VAL A 71 18.36 -6.53 -9.58
C VAL A 71 19.86 -6.36 -9.38
N THR A 72 20.32 -5.12 -9.50
CA THR A 72 21.74 -4.71 -9.54
C THR A 72 22.32 -4.46 -8.15
N ALA A 73 21.48 -4.13 -7.18
CA ALA A 73 21.92 -3.92 -5.80
C ALA A 73 20.78 -4.19 -4.81
N ALA A 74 21.14 -4.71 -3.65
CA ALA A 74 20.26 -4.80 -2.49
C ALA A 74 20.94 -4.24 -1.24
N LEU A 75 20.12 -3.72 -0.33
CA LEU A 75 20.53 -3.22 0.97
C LEU A 75 19.45 -3.53 2.01
N ASP A 76 19.85 -4.19 3.08
CA ASP A 76 19.07 -4.33 4.31
C ASP A 76 20.05 -4.39 5.49
N PRO A 77 19.76 -3.74 6.62
CA PRO A 77 20.60 -3.83 7.81
C PRO A 77 20.64 -5.24 8.42
N ASP A 78 19.65 -6.10 8.15
CA ASP A 78 19.56 -7.47 8.65
C ASP A 78 20.12 -8.47 7.62
N PRO A 79 21.29 -9.09 7.88
CA PRO A 79 21.90 -10.05 6.96
C PRO A 79 21.03 -11.27 6.66
N SER A 80 20.16 -11.67 7.60
CA SER A 80 19.30 -12.84 7.41
C SER A 80 18.30 -12.63 6.27
N ARG A 81 17.84 -11.39 6.08
CA ARG A 81 16.93 -11.01 5.00
C ARG A 81 17.62 -11.00 3.65
N LEU A 82 18.87 -10.56 3.60
CA LEU A 82 19.69 -10.56 2.40
C LEU A 82 19.98 -11.98 1.89
N ALA A 83 20.15 -12.94 2.81
CA ALA A 83 20.37 -14.34 2.46
C ALA A 83 19.17 -15.00 1.74
N THR A 84 17.98 -14.39 1.83
CA THR A 84 16.77 -14.91 1.19
C THR A 84 16.56 -14.41 -0.24
N LEU A 85 17.40 -13.47 -0.72
CA LEU A 85 17.27 -12.89 -2.05
C LEU A 85 17.77 -13.86 -3.14
N PRO A 86 17.36 -13.68 -4.41
CA PRO A 86 17.96 -14.39 -5.54
C PRO A 86 19.49 -14.30 -5.55
N HIS A 87 20.15 -15.39 -5.94
CA HIS A 87 21.61 -15.44 -6.00
C HIS A 87 22.17 -14.43 -6.99
N GLY A 88 23.36 -13.91 -6.69
CA GLY A 88 24.11 -13.02 -7.58
C GLY A 88 23.71 -11.55 -7.51
N ILE A 89 22.73 -11.17 -6.67
CA ILE A 89 22.43 -9.75 -6.40
C ILE A 89 23.54 -9.17 -5.52
N PRO A 90 24.29 -8.15 -6.00
CA PRO A 90 25.28 -7.47 -5.18
C PRO A 90 24.66 -6.81 -3.94
N ILE A 91 25.29 -7.01 -2.79
CA ILE A 91 24.89 -6.34 -1.54
C ILE A 91 25.74 -5.08 -1.37
N LEU A 92 25.08 -3.94 -1.22
CA LEU A 92 25.72 -2.66 -0.92
C LEU A 92 25.46 -2.26 0.54
N HIS A 93 26.19 -1.27 1.05
CA HIS A 93 26.20 -0.96 2.48
C HIS A 93 25.54 0.38 2.82
N THR A 94 25.29 1.24 1.83
CA THR A 94 24.62 2.52 2.05
C THR A 94 23.57 2.83 0.98
N PRO A 95 22.49 3.56 1.31
CA PRO A 95 21.52 4.03 0.32
C PRO A 95 22.16 4.82 -0.82
N ALA A 96 23.16 5.64 -0.51
CA ALA A 96 23.93 6.40 -1.50
C ALA A 96 24.64 5.51 -2.53
N GLN A 97 25.18 4.36 -2.11
CA GLN A 97 25.79 3.39 -3.03
C GLN A 97 24.74 2.77 -3.96
N VAL A 98 23.57 2.39 -3.41
CA VAL A 98 22.46 1.79 -4.18
C VAL A 98 21.95 2.75 -5.24
N ILE A 99 21.60 3.99 -4.87
CA ILE A 99 21.06 4.96 -5.83
C ILE A 99 22.09 5.33 -6.90
N LYS A 100 23.39 5.33 -6.61
CA LYS A 100 24.45 5.56 -7.62
C LYS A 100 24.51 4.42 -8.64
N ALA A 101 24.42 3.17 -8.20
CA ALA A 101 24.55 1.98 -9.05
C ALA A 101 23.31 1.70 -9.92
N CYS A 102 22.16 2.26 -9.56
CA CYS A 102 20.86 1.92 -10.16
C CYS A 102 20.20 3.10 -10.89
N ASP A 103 19.34 2.76 -11.85
CA ASP A 103 18.47 3.71 -12.55
C ASP A 103 17.17 3.91 -11.76
N VAL A 104 16.63 2.82 -11.21
CA VAL A 104 15.43 2.78 -10.36
C VAL A 104 15.77 2.15 -9.02
N VAL A 105 15.36 2.76 -7.92
CA VAL A 105 15.48 2.20 -6.56
C VAL A 105 14.12 2.05 -5.91
N PHE A 106 13.80 0.85 -5.45
CA PHE A 106 12.63 0.56 -4.62
C PHE A 106 13.01 0.65 -3.15
N THR A 107 12.22 1.38 -2.34
CA THR A 107 12.31 1.33 -0.87
C THR A 107 11.11 0.60 -0.29
N CYS A 108 11.36 -0.35 0.61
CA CYS A 108 10.34 -1.15 1.29
C CYS A 108 10.57 -1.11 2.80
N LEU A 109 10.20 0.00 3.46
CA LEU A 109 10.61 0.29 4.83
C LEU A 109 9.42 0.28 5.80
N PRO A 110 9.60 -0.19 7.05
CA PRO A 110 8.48 -0.49 7.93
C PRO A 110 7.83 0.75 8.57
N LYS A 111 8.62 1.78 8.90
CA LYS A 111 8.15 2.98 9.61
C LYS A 111 8.74 4.27 9.04
N PRO A 112 8.11 5.43 9.28
CA PRO A 112 8.62 6.73 8.85
C PRO A 112 10.08 7.02 9.26
N ALA A 113 10.47 6.61 10.46
CA ALA A 113 11.84 6.76 10.94
C ALA A 113 12.87 6.02 10.07
N ASN A 114 12.52 4.85 9.53
CA ASN A 114 13.39 4.10 8.63
C ASN A 114 13.49 4.80 7.26
N VAL A 115 12.36 5.31 6.74
CA VAL A 115 12.36 6.12 5.51
C VAL A 115 13.24 7.36 5.70
N ARG A 116 13.16 8.03 6.85
CA ARG A 116 14.02 9.19 7.16
C ARG A 116 15.50 8.82 7.18
N ALA A 117 15.86 7.73 7.85
CA ALA A 117 17.24 7.27 7.92
C ALA A 117 17.81 6.94 6.53
N VAL A 118 17.03 6.29 5.67
CA VAL A 118 17.44 5.95 4.31
C VAL A 118 17.52 7.18 3.40
N ALA A 119 16.62 8.14 3.56
CA ALA A 119 16.58 9.33 2.72
C ALA A 119 17.61 10.40 3.13
N GLU A 120 17.65 10.75 4.41
CA GLU A 120 18.35 11.93 4.95
C GLU A 120 19.70 11.64 5.62
N GLY A 121 20.05 10.37 5.84
CA GLY A 121 21.34 10.02 6.41
C GLY A 121 22.51 10.62 5.61
N GLY A 122 23.70 10.75 6.22
CA GLY A 122 24.88 11.29 5.52
C GLY A 122 25.18 10.56 4.21
N ASP A 123 25.01 9.23 4.20
CA ASP A 123 25.05 8.37 3.02
C ASP A 123 23.65 7.94 2.53
N GLY A 124 22.66 8.82 2.70
CA GLY A 124 21.27 8.60 2.31
C GLY A 124 21.01 8.75 0.81
N LEU A 125 19.77 8.49 0.39
CA LEU A 125 19.36 8.65 -1.01
C LEU A 125 19.54 10.11 -1.48
N LEU A 126 19.14 11.07 -0.65
CA LEU A 126 19.13 12.49 -1.03
C LEU A 126 20.54 13.07 -1.21
N SER A 127 21.57 12.49 -0.57
CA SER A 127 22.96 12.97 -0.73
C SER A 127 23.63 12.50 -2.02
N ALA A 128 23.03 11.53 -2.73
CA ALA A 128 23.63 10.86 -3.88
C ALA A 128 22.73 10.78 -5.11
N ILE A 129 21.48 11.23 -5.02
CA ILE A 129 20.54 11.21 -6.14
C ILE A 129 20.94 12.27 -7.19
N THR A 130 20.92 11.87 -8.46
CA THR A 130 21.36 12.68 -9.60
C THR A 130 20.29 12.71 -10.68
N PRO A 131 20.37 13.65 -11.64
CA PRO A 131 19.37 13.76 -12.70
C PRO A 131 19.08 12.43 -13.41
N GLY A 132 17.81 12.18 -13.71
CA GLY A 132 17.34 10.99 -14.42
C GLY A 132 17.17 9.71 -13.60
N LYS A 133 17.52 9.70 -12.30
CA LYS A 133 17.24 8.56 -11.42
C LYS A 133 15.78 8.55 -10.96
N VAL A 134 15.26 7.36 -10.64
CA VAL A 134 13.90 7.20 -10.11
C VAL A 134 13.92 6.49 -8.76
N TRP A 135 13.32 7.10 -7.75
CA TRP A 135 13.05 6.49 -6.45
C TRP A 135 11.57 6.14 -6.35
N VAL A 136 11.26 4.86 -6.18
CA VAL A 136 9.90 4.35 -6.00
C VAL A 136 9.73 3.88 -4.56
N ASP A 137 8.88 4.55 -3.80
CA ASP A 137 8.69 4.23 -2.38
C ASP A 137 7.44 3.39 -2.13
N HIS A 138 7.63 2.14 -1.71
CA HIS A 138 6.55 1.24 -1.28
C HIS A 138 6.17 1.41 0.19
N SER A 139 6.93 2.22 0.93
CA SER A 139 6.72 2.42 2.37
C SER A 139 5.43 3.18 2.63
N THR A 140 4.72 2.82 3.70
CA THR A 140 3.59 3.62 4.21
C THR A 140 4.12 4.57 5.28
N THR A 141 4.27 5.85 4.92
CA THR A 141 5.01 6.86 5.70
C THR A 141 4.20 8.16 5.93
N GLU A 142 4.81 9.13 6.62
CA GLU A 142 4.26 10.46 6.90
C GLU A 142 4.02 11.27 5.61
N TYR A 143 2.88 11.94 5.51
CA TYR A 143 2.53 12.75 4.34
C TYR A 143 3.55 13.87 4.10
N GLU A 144 3.89 14.61 5.16
CA GLU A 144 4.83 15.73 5.12
C GLU A 144 6.23 15.30 4.68
N GLN A 145 6.62 14.08 5.05
CA GLN A 145 7.89 13.52 4.64
C GLN A 145 7.91 13.26 3.14
N THR A 146 6.87 12.60 2.60
CA THR A 146 6.72 12.37 1.16
C THR A 146 6.71 13.68 0.38
N GLU A 147 5.93 14.65 0.83
CA GLU A 147 5.83 15.98 0.21
C GLU A 147 7.20 16.66 0.09
N ARG A 148 7.95 16.70 1.20
CA ARG A 148 9.29 17.27 1.26
C ARG A 148 10.31 16.53 0.38
N TYR A 149 10.24 15.21 0.29
CA TYR A 149 11.18 14.43 -0.51
C TYR A 149 10.90 14.54 -2.00
N MET A 150 9.63 14.50 -2.41
CA MET A 150 9.28 14.72 -3.81
C MET A 150 9.77 16.08 -4.31
N GLU A 151 9.69 17.12 -3.48
CA GLU A 151 10.24 18.45 -3.82
C GLU A 151 11.77 18.42 -3.97
N GLN A 152 12.50 17.85 -3.00
CA GLN A 152 13.96 17.79 -3.04
C GLN A 152 14.49 16.96 -4.22
N VAL A 153 13.88 15.79 -4.46
CA VAL A 153 14.23 14.88 -5.57
C VAL A 153 13.97 15.55 -6.92
N LYS A 154 12.87 16.30 -7.04
CA LYS A 154 12.59 17.11 -8.24
C LYS A 154 13.65 18.19 -8.43
N GLY A 155 14.10 18.84 -7.35
CA GLY A 155 15.16 19.85 -7.36
C GLY A 155 16.51 19.33 -7.88
N SER A 156 16.80 18.05 -7.72
CA SER A 156 18.01 17.40 -8.27
C SER A 156 17.85 16.90 -9.71
N GLY A 157 16.71 17.16 -10.36
CA GLY A 157 16.41 16.65 -11.72
C GLY A 157 16.11 15.14 -11.77
N ALA A 158 15.86 14.52 -10.62
CA ALA A 158 15.46 13.13 -10.49
C ALA A 158 13.94 13.04 -10.23
N TYR A 159 13.44 11.81 -10.07
CA TYR A 159 12.02 11.55 -9.89
C TYR A 159 11.77 10.67 -8.67
N MET A 160 10.68 10.96 -7.97
CA MET A 160 10.16 10.12 -6.89
C MET A 160 8.72 9.73 -7.22
N LEU A 161 8.37 8.47 -7.00
CA LEU A 161 7.02 7.94 -7.12
C LEU A 161 6.58 7.34 -5.78
N GLU A 162 5.36 7.66 -5.37
CA GLU A 162 4.69 6.94 -4.29
C GLU A 162 4.14 5.63 -4.84
N ALA A 163 4.36 4.54 -4.13
CA ALA A 163 3.90 3.23 -4.56
C ALA A 163 3.50 2.32 -3.37
N PRO A 164 2.74 2.78 -2.36
CA PRO A 164 2.24 1.87 -1.32
C PRO A 164 1.40 0.73 -1.89
N ILE A 165 1.41 -0.38 -1.18
CA ILE A 165 0.73 -1.61 -1.60
C ILE A 165 -0.42 -1.99 -0.66
N THR A 166 -1.40 -2.72 -1.20
CA THR A 166 -2.54 -3.24 -0.45
C THR A 166 -2.90 -4.67 -0.90
N GLY A 167 -3.54 -5.42 -0.01
CA GLY A 167 -3.95 -6.83 -0.22
C GLY A 167 -3.64 -7.77 0.96
N GLY A 168 -2.81 -7.36 1.92
CA GLY A 168 -2.41 -8.19 3.06
C GLY A 168 -1.30 -9.19 2.71
N LEU A 169 -0.83 -9.96 3.71
CA LEU A 169 0.28 -10.91 3.50
C LEU A 169 -0.10 -12.09 2.61
N ASP A 170 -1.36 -12.51 2.67
CA ASP A 170 -1.89 -13.56 1.79
C ASP A 170 -1.82 -13.14 0.30
N ALA A 171 -2.29 -11.94 -0.04
CA ALA A 171 -2.17 -11.43 -1.41
C ALA A 171 -0.71 -11.23 -1.83
N LEU A 172 0.20 -10.92 -0.90
CA LEU A 172 1.63 -10.86 -1.19
C LEU A 172 2.17 -12.24 -1.60
N ARG A 173 1.83 -13.29 -0.86
CA ARG A 173 2.22 -14.68 -1.17
C ARG A 173 1.63 -15.15 -2.50
N LYS A 174 0.38 -14.78 -2.78
CA LYS A 174 -0.35 -15.13 -4.02
C LYS A 174 0.03 -14.26 -5.23
N GLY A 175 0.91 -13.27 -5.08
CA GLY A 175 1.25 -12.33 -6.16
C GLY A 175 0.08 -11.44 -6.59
N GLN A 176 -0.93 -11.27 -5.72
CA GLN A 176 -2.18 -10.57 -5.98
C GLN A 176 -2.19 -9.12 -5.48
N MET A 177 -1.09 -8.63 -4.92
CA MET A 177 -1.00 -7.27 -4.38
C MET A 177 -1.30 -6.19 -5.42
N VAL A 178 -2.01 -5.15 -4.96
CA VAL A 178 -2.28 -3.93 -5.71
C VAL A 178 -1.33 -2.84 -5.24
N VAL A 179 -0.77 -2.07 -6.17
CA VAL A 179 0.03 -0.88 -5.88
C VAL A 179 -0.74 0.39 -6.26
N TYR A 180 -0.80 1.36 -5.35
CA TYR A 180 -1.29 2.71 -5.65
C TYR A 180 -0.09 3.55 -6.10
N LEU A 181 -0.05 3.91 -7.38
CA LEU A 181 1.08 4.62 -7.98
C LEU A 181 0.76 6.11 -8.12
N GLY A 182 1.48 6.96 -7.40
CA GLY A 182 1.35 8.43 -7.46
C GLY A 182 2.65 9.10 -7.88
N GLY A 183 2.55 10.24 -8.55
CA GLY A 183 3.70 11.03 -9.03
C GLY A 183 3.60 11.38 -10.51
N ASP A 184 4.70 11.83 -11.11
CA ASP A 184 4.74 12.26 -12.52
C ASP A 184 4.21 11.17 -13.47
N ASN A 185 3.23 11.52 -14.31
CA ASN A 185 2.56 10.56 -15.19
C ASN A 185 3.52 9.87 -16.18
N THR A 186 4.51 10.60 -16.69
CA THR A 186 5.47 10.08 -17.67
C THR A 186 6.38 9.05 -17.01
N VAL A 187 6.86 9.35 -15.81
CA VAL A 187 7.72 8.44 -15.04
C VAL A 187 6.92 7.23 -14.53
N ALA A 188 5.69 7.46 -14.05
CA ALA A 188 4.78 6.39 -13.63
C ALA A 188 4.51 5.40 -14.78
N ALA A 189 4.22 5.91 -15.98
CA ALA A 189 4.04 5.08 -17.17
C ALA A 189 5.31 4.31 -17.53
N ALA A 190 6.48 4.94 -17.39
CA ALA A 190 7.77 4.31 -17.67
C ALA A 190 8.04 3.14 -16.71
N VAL A 191 7.85 3.32 -15.39
CA VAL A 191 8.13 2.33 -14.33
C VAL A 191 7.06 1.25 -14.21
N THR A 192 5.84 1.48 -14.71
CA THR A 192 4.72 0.53 -14.63
C THR A 192 5.05 -0.91 -15.07
N PRO A 193 5.82 -1.18 -16.14
CA PRO A 193 6.24 -2.53 -16.52
C PRO A 193 7.09 -3.25 -15.45
N LEU A 194 7.91 -2.52 -14.69
CA LEU A 194 8.66 -3.09 -13.56
C LEU A 194 7.71 -3.46 -12.42
N LEU A 195 6.76 -2.59 -12.10
CA LEU A 195 5.78 -2.85 -11.05
C LEU A 195 4.88 -4.04 -11.41
N LYS A 196 4.46 -4.16 -12.67
CA LYS A 196 3.68 -5.31 -13.16
C LYS A 196 4.42 -6.65 -13.09
N ALA A 197 5.74 -6.63 -12.93
CA ALA A 197 6.51 -7.86 -12.67
C ALA A 197 6.20 -8.43 -11.27
N SER A 198 5.86 -7.55 -10.32
CA SER A 198 5.67 -7.90 -8.90
C SER A 198 4.22 -7.80 -8.41
N TYR A 199 3.36 -7.07 -9.12
CA TYR A 199 2.01 -6.71 -8.69
C TYR A 199 0.97 -7.06 -9.74
N SER A 200 -0.14 -7.65 -9.29
CA SER A 200 -1.28 -8.01 -10.15
C SER A 200 -1.94 -6.78 -10.78
N LYS A 201 -1.90 -5.65 -10.06
CA LYS A 201 -2.51 -4.40 -10.48
C LYS A 201 -1.66 -3.21 -10.06
N VAL A 202 -1.38 -2.36 -11.03
CA VAL A 202 -0.85 -1.00 -10.84
C VAL A 202 -2.00 -0.02 -11.05
N PHE A 203 -2.39 0.68 -9.98
CA PHE A 203 -3.46 1.68 -10.01
C PHE A 203 -2.85 3.07 -9.91
N TYR A 204 -2.76 3.77 -11.04
CA TYR A 204 -2.23 5.13 -11.08
C TYR A 204 -3.25 6.12 -10.51
N VAL A 205 -2.86 6.86 -9.49
CA VAL A 205 -3.74 7.77 -8.72
C VAL A 205 -3.54 9.24 -9.10
N GLY A 206 -2.65 9.53 -10.06
CA GLY A 206 -2.38 10.88 -10.55
C GLY A 206 -1.13 11.52 -9.96
N GLU A 207 -0.94 12.79 -10.33
CA GLU A 207 0.25 13.59 -9.99
C GLU A 207 0.13 14.33 -8.65
N THR A 208 -1.03 14.21 -7.99
CA THR A 208 -1.25 14.86 -6.69
C THR A 208 -0.35 14.20 -5.64
N VAL A 209 0.60 14.98 -5.12
CA VAL A 209 1.53 14.56 -4.06
C VAL A 209 0.74 14.05 -2.86
N GLY A 210 1.10 12.86 -2.38
CA GLY A 210 0.48 12.23 -1.22
C GLY A 210 -0.82 11.49 -1.52
N ALA A 211 -1.34 11.52 -2.75
CA ALA A 211 -2.62 10.89 -3.06
C ALA A 211 -2.59 9.37 -2.84
N ALA A 212 -1.49 8.72 -3.19
CA ALA A 212 -1.32 7.29 -2.99
C ALA A 212 -1.23 6.95 -1.50
N MET A 213 -0.50 7.76 -0.73
CA MET A 213 -0.45 7.65 0.74
C MET A 213 -1.81 7.83 1.39
N VAL A 214 -2.57 8.85 1.02
CA VAL A 214 -3.91 9.11 1.57
C VAL A 214 -4.84 7.92 1.31
N ILE A 215 -4.89 7.40 0.07
CA ILE A 215 -5.73 6.24 -0.27
C ILE A 215 -5.33 5.02 0.57
N LYS A 216 -4.02 4.73 0.65
CA LYS A 216 -3.50 3.61 1.45
C LYS A 216 -3.88 3.72 2.92
N VAL A 217 -3.59 4.87 3.53
CA VAL A 217 -3.80 5.08 4.97
C VAL A 217 -5.29 5.04 5.30
N VAL A 218 -6.15 5.70 4.53
CA VAL A 218 -7.60 5.65 4.72
C VAL A 218 -8.14 4.22 4.58
N SER A 219 -7.65 3.44 3.60
CA SER A 219 -8.03 2.03 3.46
C SER A 219 -7.69 1.21 4.71
N ASN A 220 -6.50 1.40 5.29
CA ASN A 220 -6.08 0.69 6.50
C ASN A 220 -6.88 1.15 7.74
N MET A 221 -7.22 2.45 7.83
CA MET A 221 -8.09 2.96 8.90
C MET A 221 -9.47 2.29 8.88
N LEU A 222 -10.10 2.21 7.69
CA LEU A 222 -11.40 1.55 7.53
C LEU A 222 -11.33 0.06 7.90
N CYS A 223 -10.25 -0.63 7.52
CA CYS A 223 -10.02 -2.01 7.92
C CYS A 223 -10.07 -2.17 9.45
N CYS A 224 -9.31 -1.37 10.19
CA CYS A 224 -9.31 -1.41 11.66
C CYS A 224 -10.66 -1.09 12.29
N VAL A 225 -11.38 -0.10 11.77
CA VAL A 225 -12.73 0.22 12.24
C VAL A 225 -13.63 -1.01 12.11
N HIS A 226 -13.56 -1.69 10.97
CA HIS A 226 -14.33 -2.92 10.76
C HIS A 226 -13.88 -4.06 11.69
N VAL A 227 -12.60 -4.19 12.05
CA VAL A 227 -12.12 -5.22 12.99
C VAL A 227 -12.71 -5.01 14.38
N VAL A 228 -12.73 -3.76 14.87
CA VAL A 228 -13.36 -3.44 16.17
C VAL A 228 -14.85 -3.80 16.13
N ALA A 229 -15.57 -3.30 15.11
CA ALA A 229 -17.00 -3.56 14.96
C ALA A 229 -17.31 -5.05 14.78
N MET A 230 -16.47 -5.79 14.06
CA MET A 230 -16.56 -7.23 13.88
C MET A 230 -16.43 -7.96 15.23
N GLY A 231 -15.44 -7.61 16.05
CA GLY A 231 -15.26 -8.20 17.37
C GLY A 231 -16.45 -7.99 18.29
N GLU A 232 -16.99 -6.76 18.33
CA GLU A 232 -18.19 -6.43 19.10
C GLU A 232 -19.42 -7.22 18.62
N ALA A 233 -19.63 -7.30 17.31
CA ALA A 233 -20.75 -8.02 16.73
C ALA A 233 -20.67 -9.53 16.96
N LEU A 234 -19.49 -10.15 16.76
CA LEU A 234 -19.27 -11.57 17.01
C LEU A 234 -19.53 -11.92 18.49
N MET A 235 -19.02 -11.11 19.41
CA MET A 235 -19.25 -11.32 20.83
C MET A 235 -20.72 -11.14 21.22
N LEU A 236 -21.42 -10.16 20.65
CA LEU A 236 -22.85 -10.01 20.86
C LEU A 236 -23.63 -11.24 20.36
N GLY A 237 -23.33 -11.72 19.16
CA GLY A 237 -23.93 -12.93 18.59
C GLY A 237 -23.69 -14.16 19.46
N LYS A 238 -22.45 -14.34 19.92
CA LYS A 238 -22.08 -15.41 20.87
C LYS A 238 -22.90 -15.36 22.15
N ARG A 239 -22.99 -14.19 22.79
CA ARG A 239 -23.73 -13.97 24.05
C ARG A 239 -25.25 -14.05 23.87
N ALA A 240 -25.74 -13.85 22.65
CA ALA A 240 -27.12 -14.14 22.27
C ALA A 240 -27.39 -15.64 22.04
N ASN A 241 -26.40 -16.52 22.28
CA ASN A 241 -26.44 -17.97 22.07
C ASN A 241 -26.68 -18.37 20.61
N ILE A 242 -26.18 -17.56 19.66
CA ILE A 242 -26.21 -17.90 18.23
C ILE A 242 -24.89 -18.62 17.89
N ASP A 243 -25.00 -19.72 17.15
CA ASP A 243 -23.82 -20.37 16.56
C ASP A 243 -23.03 -19.36 15.70
N LEU A 244 -21.73 -19.20 16.00
CA LEU A 244 -20.89 -18.15 15.39
C LEU A 244 -20.78 -18.29 13.88
N ARG A 245 -20.77 -19.52 13.37
CA ARG A 245 -20.72 -19.77 11.93
C ARG A 245 -22.03 -19.36 11.27
N THR A 246 -23.16 -19.75 11.84
CA THR A 246 -24.50 -19.33 11.39
C THR A 246 -24.65 -17.80 11.44
N PHE A 247 -24.14 -17.17 12.50
CA PHE A 247 -24.15 -15.71 12.65
C PHE A 247 -23.29 -15.03 11.57
N TRP A 248 -22.10 -15.56 11.31
CA TRP A 248 -21.21 -15.10 10.25
C TRP A 248 -21.86 -15.23 8.87
N ASP A 249 -22.48 -16.37 8.56
CA ASP A 249 -23.21 -16.62 7.32
C ASP A 249 -24.35 -15.61 7.11
N GLY A 250 -25.13 -15.35 8.17
CA GLY A 250 -26.24 -14.42 8.12
C GLY A 250 -25.81 -12.98 7.79
N ILE A 251 -24.73 -12.50 8.41
CA ILE A 251 -24.22 -11.14 8.15
C ILE A 251 -23.56 -11.04 6.78
N ARG A 252 -22.85 -12.08 6.32
CA ARG A 252 -22.28 -12.16 4.97
C ARG A 252 -23.31 -11.93 3.87
N LEU A 253 -24.52 -12.45 4.06
CA LEU A 253 -25.64 -12.30 3.12
C LEU A 253 -26.40 -10.96 3.27
N SER A 254 -25.92 -10.06 4.14
CA SER A 254 -26.60 -8.82 4.49
C SER A 254 -25.82 -7.58 4.04
N VAL A 255 -26.47 -6.41 4.13
CA VAL A 255 -25.84 -5.10 3.90
C VAL A 255 -24.80 -4.72 4.97
N GLY A 256 -24.73 -5.45 6.09
CA GLY A 256 -23.72 -5.28 7.12
C GLY A 256 -22.37 -5.95 6.80
N ASN A 257 -22.29 -6.69 5.70
CA ASN A 257 -21.07 -7.38 5.29
C ASN A 257 -19.92 -6.41 4.97
N SER A 258 -18.68 -6.87 5.15
CA SER A 258 -17.47 -6.16 4.76
C SER A 258 -16.36 -7.14 4.40
N PHE A 259 -15.32 -6.67 3.71
CA PHE A 259 -14.13 -7.48 3.44
C PHE A 259 -13.53 -8.10 4.71
N VAL A 260 -13.51 -7.33 5.81
CA VAL A 260 -12.99 -7.79 7.11
C VAL A 260 -13.91 -8.85 7.72
N TRP A 261 -15.22 -8.73 7.57
CA TRP A 261 -16.16 -9.77 8.01
C TRP A 261 -15.91 -11.08 7.27
N GLU A 262 -15.72 -11.02 5.95
CA GLU A 262 -15.46 -12.19 5.11
C GLU A 262 -14.10 -12.85 5.39
N THR A 263 -13.11 -12.09 5.86
CA THR A 263 -11.72 -12.58 5.94
C THR A 263 -11.18 -12.66 7.36
N ALA A 264 -11.30 -11.60 8.16
CA ALA A 264 -10.76 -11.57 9.51
C ALA A 264 -11.61 -12.36 10.52
N ALA A 265 -12.94 -12.45 10.35
CA ALA A 265 -13.75 -13.26 11.26
C ALA A 265 -13.38 -14.76 11.19
N PRO A 266 -13.24 -15.37 10.00
CA PRO A 266 -12.67 -16.72 9.89
C PRO A 266 -11.28 -16.91 10.51
N GLU A 267 -10.38 -15.92 10.42
CA GLU A 267 -9.07 -15.95 11.11
C GLU A 267 -9.21 -15.95 12.64
N VAL A 268 -10.24 -15.31 13.18
CA VAL A 268 -10.58 -15.40 14.61
C VAL A 268 -11.14 -16.79 14.95
N PHE A 269 -11.93 -17.37 14.06
CA PHE A 269 -12.53 -18.69 14.27
C PHE A 269 -11.48 -19.81 14.30
N LYS A 270 -10.50 -19.72 13.41
CA LYS A 270 -9.38 -20.64 13.23
C LYS A 270 -8.35 -20.47 14.35
N GLY A 271 -8.56 -21.15 15.48
CA GLY A 271 -7.60 -21.20 16.58
C GLY A 271 -7.32 -19.87 17.31
N GLY A 272 -7.79 -18.74 16.79
CA GLY A 272 -7.41 -17.41 17.26
C GLY A 272 -6.05 -17.03 16.69
N ASP A 273 -5.89 -17.17 15.38
CA ASP A 273 -4.66 -16.77 14.70
C ASP A 273 -4.57 -15.25 14.55
N TYR A 274 -5.72 -14.58 14.35
CA TYR A 274 -5.87 -13.11 14.25
C TYR A 274 -4.93 -12.43 13.22
N ASP A 275 -4.49 -13.16 12.19
CA ASP A 275 -3.47 -12.75 11.20
C ASP A 275 -2.11 -12.34 11.82
N PRO A 276 -1.23 -13.31 12.16
CA PRO A 276 0.08 -13.02 12.73
C PRO A 276 1.08 -12.46 11.70
N GLY A 277 0.68 -12.35 10.43
CA GLY A 277 1.53 -11.87 9.34
C GLY A 277 1.86 -10.39 9.42
N PHE A 278 1.04 -9.62 10.11
CA PHE A 278 1.20 -8.18 10.32
C PHE A 278 1.10 -7.88 11.81
N SER A 279 2.11 -7.17 12.36
CA SER A 279 2.15 -6.91 13.79
C SER A 279 1.24 -5.75 14.19
N LEU A 280 0.79 -5.78 15.44
CA LEU A 280 -0.04 -4.75 16.02
C LEU A 280 0.67 -3.39 16.08
N ASP A 281 1.98 -3.37 16.29
CA ASP A 281 2.81 -2.16 16.21
C ASP A 281 2.80 -1.52 14.80
N LEU A 282 2.86 -2.34 13.74
CA LEU A 282 2.74 -1.82 12.37
C LEU A 282 1.33 -1.31 12.08
N GLN A 283 0.30 -1.97 12.63
CA GLN A 283 -1.09 -1.53 12.52
C GLN A 283 -1.34 -0.21 13.27
N ASN A 284 -0.82 -0.07 14.49
CA ASN A 284 -0.88 1.17 15.26
C ASN A 284 -0.12 2.30 14.57
N LYS A 285 1.01 2.01 13.91
CA LYS A 285 1.70 2.96 13.05
C LYS A 285 0.80 3.46 11.92
N ASP A 286 0.06 2.59 11.24
CA ASP A 286 -0.86 3.01 10.17
C ASP A 286 -2.03 3.85 10.70
N LEU A 287 -2.61 3.47 11.85
CA LEU A 287 -3.66 4.25 12.49
C LEU A 287 -3.16 5.64 12.93
N GLN A 288 -1.93 5.72 13.43
CA GLN A 288 -1.30 6.99 13.79
C GLN A 288 -1.11 7.89 12.56
N LEU A 289 -0.63 7.35 11.43
CA LEU A 289 -0.53 8.10 10.17
C LEU A 289 -1.88 8.67 9.73
N GLY A 290 -2.96 7.88 9.88
CA GLY A 290 -4.32 8.34 9.60
C GLY A 290 -4.75 9.51 10.48
N TYR A 291 -4.45 9.43 11.78
CA TYR A 291 -4.72 10.50 12.73
C TYR A 291 -3.96 11.79 12.38
N ASP A 292 -2.68 11.67 12.02
CA ASP A 292 -1.85 12.83 11.66
C ASP A 292 -2.31 13.46 10.34
N MET A 293 -2.69 12.67 9.33
CA MET A 293 -3.30 13.19 8.10
C MET A 293 -4.59 13.97 8.39
N ALA A 294 -5.45 13.45 9.26
CA ALA A 294 -6.68 14.13 9.62
C ALA A 294 -6.44 15.46 10.34
N ARG A 295 -5.40 15.54 11.18
CA ARG A 295 -4.96 16.81 11.78
C ARG A 295 -4.46 17.79 10.72
N LYS A 296 -3.65 17.33 9.76
CA LYS A 296 -3.16 18.15 8.64
C LYS A 296 -4.33 18.72 7.82
N PHE A 297 -5.27 17.87 7.45
CA PHE A 297 -6.43 18.24 6.61
C PHE A 297 -7.64 18.76 7.39
N LYS A 298 -7.52 18.89 8.72
CA LYS A 298 -8.57 19.40 9.62
C LYS A 298 -9.90 18.63 9.51
N VAL A 299 -9.82 17.30 9.38
CA VAL A 299 -10.99 16.43 9.34
C VAL A 299 -11.24 15.84 10.74
N PRO A 300 -12.41 16.09 11.36
CA PRO A 300 -12.74 15.47 12.64
C PRO A 300 -13.06 13.98 12.43
N MET A 301 -12.37 13.09 13.15
CA MET A 301 -12.50 11.64 12.99
C MET A 301 -12.76 10.91 14.31
N ALA A 302 -13.97 11.06 14.85
CA ALA A 302 -14.34 10.50 16.15
C ALA A 302 -14.18 8.96 16.20
N LEU A 303 -14.68 8.25 15.19
CA LEU A 303 -14.62 6.79 15.16
C LEU A 303 -13.17 6.28 15.06
N HIS A 304 -12.36 6.90 14.20
CA HIS A 304 -10.94 6.57 14.09
C HIS A 304 -10.17 6.77 15.40
N GLN A 305 -10.47 7.84 16.14
CA GLN A 305 -9.82 8.11 17.43
C GLN A 305 -10.16 7.04 18.46
N LEU A 306 -11.42 6.58 18.49
CA LEU A 306 -11.82 5.45 19.32
C LEU A 306 -11.09 4.18 18.90
N THR A 307 -11.09 3.85 17.61
CA THR A 307 -10.37 2.69 17.06
C THR A 307 -8.88 2.71 17.42
N LEU A 308 -8.18 3.82 17.20
CA LEU A 308 -6.76 3.96 17.57
C LEU A 308 -6.54 3.75 19.07
N SER A 309 -7.45 4.23 19.92
CA SER A 309 -7.37 4.03 21.37
C SER A 309 -7.55 2.55 21.73
N THR A 310 -8.52 1.87 21.12
CA THR A 310 -8.76 0.43 21.29
C THR A 310 -7.56 -0.41 20.85
N TYR A 311 -6.96 -0.09 19.70
CA TYR A 311 -5.77 -0.79 19.21
C TYR A 311 -4.53 -0.58 20.10
N ARG A 312 -4.38 0.60 20.71
CA ARG A 312 -3.32 0.85 21.70
C ARG A 312 -3.53 0.10 23.02
N GLN A 313 -4.79 -0.06 23.45
CA GLN A 313 -5.12 -0.89 24.60
C GLN A 313 -4.75 -2.36 24.32
N ALA A 314 -5.10 -2.87 23.14
CA ALA A 314 -4.72 -4.20 22.71
C ALA A 314 -3.19 -4.37 22.69
N GLU A 315 -2.43 -3.37 22.21
CA GLU A 315 -0.97 -3.43 22.21
C GLU A 315 -0.38 -3.43 23.62
N TYR A 316 -0.94 -2.64 24.53
CA TYR A 316 -0.54 -2.67 25.93
C TYR A 316 -0.77 -4.04 26.57
N GLN A 317 -1.88 -4.70 26.25
CA GLN A 317 -2.27 -5.99 26.83
C GLN A 317 -1.52 -7.19 26.22
N TYR A 318 -1.32 -7.21 24.90
CA TYR A 318 -0.79 -8.37 24.17
C TYR A 318 0.63 -8.18 23.61
N GLY A 319 1.14 -6.94 23.65
CA GLY A 319 2.46 -6.58 23.15
C GLY A 319 2.50 -6.24 21.66
N SER A 320 3.54 -5.49 21.27
CA SER A 320 3.74 -4.94 19.93
C SER A 320 3.82 -5.96 18.79
N GLN A 321 4.22 -7.19 19.10
CA GLN A 321 4.36 -8.28 18.11
C GLN A 321 3.09 -9.15 18.01
N ALA A 322 2.04 -8.83 18.76
CA ALA A 322 0.75 -9.50 18.60
C ALA A 322 0.21 -9.32 17.17
N ALA A 323 -0.66 -10.24 16.77
CA ALA A 323 -1.31 -10.23 15.46
C ALA A 323 -2.23 -9.01 15.27
N CYS A 324 -2.39 -8.52 14.04
CA CYS A 324 -3.06 -7.24 13.77
C CYS A 324 -4.57 -7.25 14.02
N TYR A 325 -5.21 -8.42 14.00
CA TYR A 325 -6.64 -8.56 14.31
C TYR A 325 -6.92 -9.01 15.74
N ILE A 326 -5.96 -8.91 16.66
CA ILE A 326 -6.10 -9.41 18.05
C ILE A 326 -7.15 -8.65 18.89
N VAL A 327 -7.65 -7.51 18.42
CA VAL A 327 -8.57 -6.63 19.18
C VAL A 327 -9.81 -7.36 19.75
N PRO A 328 -10.52 -8.25 19.03
CA PRO A 328 -11.63 -9.03 19.58
C PRO A 328 -11.25 -9.87 20.80
N LYS A 329 -9.96 -10.23 20.95
CA LYS A 329 -9.48 -10.97 22.13
C LYS A 329 -9.66 -10.24 23.44
N MET A 330 -9.66 -8.91 23.43
CA MET A 330 -9.93 -8.15 24.66
C MET A 330 -11.34 -8.44 25.19
N LEU A 331 -12.32 -8.66 24.31
CA LEU A 331 -13.67 -9.06 24.70
C LEU A 331 -13.70 -10.50 25.17
N GLU A 332 -12.99 -11.41 24.49
CA GLU A 332 -12.87 -12.82 24.91
C GLU A 332 -12.32 -12.91 26.34
N ASP A 333 -11.22 -12.20 26.62
CA ASP A 333 -10.58 -12.18 27.93
C ASP A 333 -11.46 -11.50 29.00
N THR A 334 -12.19 -10.44 28.64
CA THR A 334 -13.06 -9.71 29.57
C THR A 334 -14.29 -10.54 29.98
N LEU A 335 -14.87 -11.30 29.04
CA LEU A 335 -16.11 -12.04 29.26
C LEU A 335 -15.86 -13.54 29.56
N GLY A 336 -14.63 -14.02 29.39
CA GLY A 336 -14.28 -15.43 29.56
C GLY A 336 -14.90 -16.34 28.51
N GLU A 337 -15.10 -15.83 27.28
CA GLU A 337 -15.71 -16.57 26.18
C GLU A 337 -14.90 -16.46 24.90
N ASP A 338 -14.48 -17.59 24.35
CA ASP A 338 -13.78 -17.60 23.06
C ASP A 338 -14.72 -17.49 21.86
N LEU A 339 -14.26 -16.79 20.83
CA LEU A 339 -14.89 -16.62 19.54
C LEU A 339 -14.42 -17.68 18.53
N ARG A 340 -14.13 -18.91 18.97
CA ARG A 340 -13.76 -20.01 18.06
C ARG A 340 -15.00 -20.66 17.43
N ALA A 341 -14.87 -21.05 16.17
CA ALA A 341 -15.90 -21.80 15.45
C ALA A 341 -15.26 -22.94 14.65
N PRO A 342 -15.81 -24.16 14.68
CA PRO A 342 -15.26 -25.31 13.97
C PRO A 342 -15.47 -25.21 12.45
N GLY A 343 -14.65 -25.94 11.69
CA GLY A 343 -14.78 -26.06 10.24
C GLY A 343 -14.10 -24.96 9.43
N PHE A 344 -13.14 -24.27 10.02
CA PHE A 344 -12.29 -23.25 9.38
C PHE A 344 -10.79 -23.65 9.33
N ASP A 345 -10.44 -24.88 9.72
CA ASP A 345 -9.04 -25.32 9.78
C ASP A 345 -8.36 -25.28 8.40
N ASP A 346 -9.07 -25.77 7.37
CA ASP A 346 -8.64 -25.77 5.96
C ASP A 346 -9.19 -24.56 5.18
N TRP A 347 -9.70 -23.54 5.88
CA TRP A 347 -10.29 -22.37 5.22
C TRP A 347 -9.23 -21.53 4.53
N GLU A 348 -9.53 -21.16 3.29
CA GLU A 348 -8.82 -20.16 2.53
C GLU A 348 -9.81 -19.24 1.82
N TYR A 349 -9.34 -18.07 1.36
CA TYR A 349 -10.13 -17.18 0.52
C TYR A 349 -9.34 -16.69 -0.69
N ASN A 350 -10.09 -16.25 -1.69
CA ASN A 350 -9.57 -15.64 -2.90
C ASN A 350 -10.28 -14.31 -3.18
N ASN A 351 -9.53 -13.36 -3.72
CA ASN A 351 -10.03 -12.04 -4.08
C ASN A 351 -10.26 -11.97 -5.59
N VAL A 352 -11.50 -11.71 -6.00
CA VAL A 352 -11.87 -11.61 -7.41
C VAL A 352 -12.50 -10.25 -7.69
N ILE A 353 -11.81 -9.44 -8.50
CA ILE A 353 -12.41 -8.20 -9.03
C ILE A 353 -13.30 -8.57 -10.21
N GLN A 354 -14.62 -8.57 -9.99
CA GLN A 354 -15.61 -8.85 -11.04
C GLN A 354 -16.45 -7.60 -11.29
N ARG A 355 -16.47 -7.12 -12.54
CA ARG A 355 -17.22 -5.93 -12.96
C ARG A 355 -16.97 -4.70 -12.07
N GLY A 356 -15.74 -4.54 -11.57
CA GLY A 356 -15.32 -3.43 -10.71
C GLY A 356 -15.61 -3.61 -9.22
N SER A 357 -16.24 -4.70 -8.81
CA SER A 357 -16.47 -5.02 -7.39
C SER A 357 -15.44 -6.03 -6.89
N LEU A 358 -14.95 -5.84 -5.67
CA LEU A 358 -14.16 -6.85 -4.97
C LEU A 358 -15.11 -7.90 -4.38
N ASN A 359 -14.95 -9.15 -4.80
CA ASN A 359 -15.69 -10.28 -4.28
C ASN A 359 -14.72 -11.20 -3.55
N VAL A 360 -15.10 -11.63 -2.36
CA VAL A 360 -14.38 -12.67 -1.61
C VAL A 360 -15.04 -14.00 -1.90
N THR A 361 -14.25 -14.98 -2.34
CA THR A 361 -14.70 -16.37 -2.49
C THR A 361 -13.98 -17.23 -1.46
N HIS A 362 -14.69 -18.15 -0.83
CA HIS A 362 -14.11 -19.02 0.20
C HIS A 362 -13.97 -20.45 -0.30
N GLU A 363 -12.90 -21.10 0.16
CA GLU A 363 -12.60 -22.50 -0.08
C GLU A 363 -12.39 -23.20 1.27
N GLY A 364 -12.56 -24.52 1.31
CA GLY A 364 -12.35 -25.29 2.54
C GLY A 364 -13.43 -25.13 3.63
N ILE A 365 -14.52 -24.40 3.36
CA ILE A 365 -15.69 -24.35 4.25
C ILE A 365 -16.63 -25.52 3.90
N PRO A 366 -16.98 -26.43 4.83
CA PRO A 366 -17.91 -27.53 4.57
C PRO A 366 -19.29 -27.02 4.10
N ASP A 367 -19.94 -27.65 3.13
CA ASP A 367 -21.28 -27.23 2.67
C ASP A 367 -22.35 -27.28 3.78
N GLU A 368 -23.42 -26.48 3.62
CA GLU A 368 -24.53 -26.41 4.58
C GLU A 368 -25.17 -27.77 4.89
N GLY A 369 -25.17 -28.69 3.91
CA GLY A 369 -25.72 -30.04 4.02
C GLY A 369 -24.88 -31.01 4.86
N ASN A 370 -23.67 -30.64 5.27
CA ASN A 370 -22.76 -31.48 6.06
C ASN A 370 -22.58 -30.96 7.50
N ARG A 371 -23.46 -30.05 7.95
CA ARG A 371 -23.47 -29.41 9.29
C ARG A 371 -23.91 -30.35 10.43
N GLY A 372 -24.20 -31.62 10.14
CA GLY A 372 -24.70 -32.61 11.10
C GLY A 372 -24.01 -33.96 10.96
N ASN A 373 -22.84 -34.09 11.58
CA ASN A 373 -22.31 -35.30 12.24
C ASN A 373 -20.83 -35.07 12.56
N LYS A 374 -20.56 -34.43 13.70
CA LYS A 374 -19.41 -34.72 14.55
C LYS A 374 -19.61 -34.12 15.93
#